data_AF-A0A4Q1ZRU6-F1
#
_entry.id   AF-A0A4Q1ZRU6-F1
#
_cell.length_a   1.000
_cell.length_b   1.000
_cell.length_c   1.000
_cell.angle_alpha   90.00
_cell.angle_beta   90.00
_cell.angle_gamma   90.00
#
_symmetry.space_group_name_H-M   'P 1'
#
loop_
_entity.id
_entity.type
_entity.pdbx_description
1 polymer ?
#
loop_
_entity_poly.entity_id
_entity_poly.type
_entity_poly.pdbx_seq_one_letter_code
_entity_poly.pdbx_strand_id
1 'polypeptide(L)'
;MNMSGRRKNVSIESFLVIILMMIFATAVCILIVQGSATFERALEKKTSEENLRIAMSYINMSIKQNDSLDSITLTQNAFKDSDALKLSHGQEEQGLVTYIFYYDGYLYECYTDTKPSLELSTPIVKLDGMTISSEKEGGLIVITYNHLLNHKEVEIDQRIALRTGD
;
A
#
# COMPACT_ATOMS: atom_id res chain seq x y z
N MET A 1 -85.34 9.47 3.82
CA MET A 1 -84.74 8.95 5.06
C MET A 1 -83.29 8.58 4.77
N ASN A 2 -82.39 9.37 5.36
CA ASN A 2 -80.94 9.19 5.59
C ASN A 2 -80.02 8.56 4.51
N MET A 3 -79.15 9.37 3.90
CA MET A 3 -77.88 8.93 3.29
C MET A 3 -76.72 9.38 4.18
N SER A 4 -76.21 8.47 5.01
CA SER A 4 -75.10 8.75 5.94
C SER A 4 -73.76 8.34 5.34
N GLY A 5 -72.88 9.34 5.18
CA GLY A 5 -71.50 9.29 5.65
C GLY A 5 -70.51 8.39 4.92
N ARG A 6 -69.78 8.94 3.94
CA ARG A 6 -68.53 8.35 3.45
C ARG A 6 -67.52 9.43 3.01
N ARG A 7 -66.87 10.08 3.96
CA ARG A 7 -65.71 10.96 3.72
C ARG A 7 -64.78 11.01 4.95
N LYS A 8 -64.01 9.95 5.23
CA LYS A 8 -62.88 9.99 6.20
C LYS A 8 -61.66 9.10 5.87
N ASN A 9 -61.70 8.23 4.84
CA ASN A 9 -60.63 7.23 4.64
C ASN A 9 -59.55 7.62 3.59
N VAL A 10 -59.90 8.45 2.60
CA VAL A 10 -58.98 8.82 1.50
C VAL A 10 -57.77 9.62 1.99
N SER A 11 -57.93 10.39 3.07
CA SER A 11 -56.86 11.20 3.66
C SER A 11 -55.79 10.35 4.36
N ILE A 12 -56.17 9.23 4.98
CA ILE A 12 -55.24 8.34 5.68
C ILE A 12 -54.45 7.48 4.68
N GLU A 13 -55.12 6.98 3.65
CA GLU A 13 -54.47 6.22 2.56
C GLU A 13 -53.41 7.06 1.85
N SER A 14 -53.73 8.32 1.53
CA SER A 14 -52.77 9.23 0.90
C SER A 14 -51.58 9.56 1.81
N PHE A 15 -51.81 9.69 3.12
CA PHE A 15 -50.75 9.96 4.10
C PHE A 15 -49.79 8.77 4.27
N LEU A 16 -50.32 7.54 4.25
CA LEU A 16 -49.52 6.32 4.29
C LEU A 16 -48.59 6.22 3.07
N VAL A 17 -49.11 6.50 1.87
CA VAL A 17 -48.30 6.48 0.63
C VAL A 17 -47.14 7.47 0.69
N ILE A 18 -47.36 8.67 1.25
CA ILE A 18 -46.31 9.69 1.42
C ILE A 18 -45.22 9.21 2.38
N ILE A 19 -45.60 8.61 3.51
CA ILE A 19 -44.65 8.02 4.47
C ILE A 19 -43.85 6.88 3.83
N LEU A 20 -44.52 6.01 3.07
CA LEU A 20 -43.87 4.91 2.38
C LEU A 20 -42.84 5.42 1.36
N MET A 21 -43.17 6.50 0.62
CA MET A 21 -42.22 7.13 -0.30
C MET A 21 -41.03 7.75 0.43
N MET A 22 -41.21 8.36 1.60
CA MET A 22 -40.08 8.87 2.40
C MET A 22 -39.17 7.75 2.89
N ILE A 23 -39.74 6.65 3.40
CA ILE A 23 -38.95 5.49 3.84
C ILE A 23 -38.17 4.91 2.65
N PHE A 24 -38.80 4.82 1.48
CA PHE A 24 -38.14 4.36 0.27
C PHE A 24 -37.01 5.31 -0.15
N ALA A 25 -37.26 6.62 -0.20
CA ALA A 25 -36.26 7.61 -0.56
C ALA A 25 -35.06 7.61 0.41
N THR A 26 -35.31 7.54 1.71
CA THR A 26 -34.24 7.45 2.73
C THR A 26 -33.44 6.16 2.61
N ALA A 27 -34.08 5.02 2.36
CA ALA A 27 -33.39 3.76 2.10
C ALA A 27 -32.49 3.85 0.84
N VAL A 28 -32.99 4.46 -0.24
CA VAL A 28 -32.19 4.71 -1.46
C VAL A 28 -31.02 5.65 -1.19
N CYS A 29 -31.23 6.74 -0.44
CA CYS A 29 -30.14 7.63 -0.03
C CYS A 29 -29.08 6.90 0.80
N ILE A 30 -29.49 6.06 1.75
CA ILE A 30 -28.57 5.23 2.54
C ILE A 30 -27.81 4.27 1.64
N LEU A 31 -28.46 3.62 0.67
CA LEU A 31 -27.80 2.72 -0.28
C LEU A 31 -26.83 3.46 -1.22
N ILE A 32 -27.15 4.68 -1.65
CA ILE A 32 -26.24 5.50 -2.48
C ILE A 32 -25.01 5.92 -1.67
N VAL A 33 -25.22 6.38 -0.42
CA VAL A 33 -24.13 6.80 0.47
C VAL A 33 -23.27 5.60 0.90
N GLN A 34 -23.89 4.45 1.17
CA GLN A 34 -23.14 3.23 1.48
C GLN A 34 -22.47 2.67 0.22
N GLY A 35 -23.08 2.80 -0.96
CA GLY A 35 -22.48 2.40 -2.23
C GLY A 35 -21.20 3.16 -2.55
N SER A 36 -21.11 4.45 -2.21
CA SER A 36 -19.85 5.20 -2.33
C SER A 36 -18.89 4.94 -1.17
N ALA A 37 -19.38 4.81 0.07
CA ALA A 37 -18.52 4.68 1.25
C ALA A 37 -17.98 3.27 1.52
N THR A 38 -18.62 2.21 1.04
CA THR A 38 -18.13 0.82 1.20
C THR A 38 -17.19 0.37 0.08
N PHE A 39 -17.19 1.02 -1.08
CA PHE A 39 -16.25 0.72 -2.14
C PHE A 39 -14.84 1.26 -1.85
N GLU A 40 -14.72 2.50 -1.35
CA GLU A 40 -13.40 3.08 -1.06
C GLU A 40 -12.72 2.43 0.15
N ARG A 41 -13.46 2.21 1.24
CA ARG A 41 -12.90 1.70 2.51
C ARG A 41 -12.57 0.22 2.52
N ALA A 42 -13.30 -0.60 1.73
CA ALA A 42 -12.99 -2.02 1.59
C ALA A 42 -11.85 -2.29 0.59
N LEU A 43 -11.61 -1.36 -0.35
CA LEU A 43 -10.51 -1.43 -1.29
C LEU A 43 -9.19 -0.99 -0.62
N GLU A 44 -9.16 0.14 0.09
CA GLU A 44 -7.94 0.68 0.72
C GLU A 44 -7.28 -0.28 1.72
N LYS A 45 -8.08 -0.93 2.59
CA LYS A 45 -7.56 -1.85 3.61
C LYS A 45 -7.02 -3.15 3.02
N LYS A 46 -7.64 -3.66 1.94
CA LYS A 46 -7.18 -4.87 1.25
C LYS A 46 -5.92 -4.59 0.42
N THR A 47 -5.85 -3.40 -0.18
CA THR A 47 -4.70 -2.97 -0.99
C THR A 47 -3.43 -2.77 -0.16
N SER A 48 -3.50 -2.27 1.08
CA SER A 48 -2.27 -2.03 1.87
C SER A 48 -1.56 -3.34 2.29
N GLU A 49 -2.29 -4.38 2.71
CA GLU A 49 -1.70 -5.70 3.01
C GLU A 49 -1.12 -6.37 1.75
N GLU A 50 -1.80 -6.22 0.61
CA GLU A 50 -1.32 -6.71 -0.69
C GLU A 50 -0.05 -5.97 -1.13
N ASN A 51 -0.02 -4.65 -0.94
CA ASN A 51 1.14 -3.82 -1.22
C ASN A 51 2.36 -4.20 -0.38
N LEU A 52 2.17 -4.46 0.92
CA LEU A 52 3.24 -4.94 1.78
C LEU A 52 3.82 -6.27 1.27
N ARG A 53 2.94 -7.20 0.86
CA ARG A 53 3.35 -8.47 0.28
C ARG A 53 4.11 -8.29 -1.04
N ILE A 54 3.67 -7.37 -1.89
CA ILE A 54 4.35 -7.01 -3.15
C ILE A 54 5.74 -6.47 -2.83
N ALA A 55 5.88 -5.52 -1.90
CA ALA A 55 7.17 -4.96 -1.50
C ALA A 55 8.13 -6.03 -0.98
N MET A 56 7.69 -6.86 -0.03
CA MET A 56 8.52 -7.93 0.53
C MET A 56 8.98 -8.93 -0.52
N SER A 57 8.08 -9.31 -1.43
CA SER A 57 8.37 -10.27 -2.50
C SER A 57 9.34 -9.69 -3.52
N TYR A 58 9.12 -8.43 -3.91
CA TYR A 58 9.97 -7.72 -4.84
C TYR A 58 11.38 -7.56 -4.27
N ILE A 59 11.55 -7.05 -3.05
CA ILE A 59 12.88 -6.88 -2.46
C ILE A 59 13.60 -8.22 -2.29
N ASN A 60 12.90 -9.27 -1.85
CA ASN A 60 13.47 -10.60 -1.74
C ASN A 60 13.95 -11.13 -3.10
N MET A 61 13.17 -10.90 -4.16
CA MET A 61 13.52 -11.29 -5.52
C MET A 61 14.71 -10.49 -6.04
N SER A 62 14.72 -9.17 -5.86
CA SER A 62 15.82 -8.30 -6.29
C SER A 62 17.13 -8.64 -5.58
N ILE A 63 17.08 -8.92 -4.27
CA ILE A 63 18.24 -9.43 -3.53
C ILE A 63 18.66 -10.77 -4.10
N LYS A 64 17.75 -11.76 -4.21
CA LYS A 64 18.09 -13.10 -4.69
C LYS A 64 18.69 -13.12 -6.10
N GLN A 65 18.21 -12.26 -6.99
CA GLN A 65 18.75 -12.13 -8.36
C GLN A 65 20.16 -11.56 -8.37
N ASN A 66 20.47 -10.69 -7.41
CA ASN A 66 21.73 -9.98 -7.31
C ASN A 66 22.58 -10.49 -6.13
N ASP A 67 22.29 -11.65 -5.56
CA ASP A 67 23.01 -12.26 -4.44
C ASP A 67 24.24 -13.01 -4.99
N SER A 68 25.17 -12.22 -5.50
CA SER A 68 26.53 -12.62 -5.89
C SER A 68 27.54 -11.96 -4.94
N LEU A 69 28.82 -12.29 -5.08
CA LEU A 69 29.84 -11.77 -4.18
C LEU A 69 29.95 -10.24 -4.25
N ASP A 70 29.78 -9.57 -3.10
CA ASP A 70 29.85 -8.10 -2.90
C ASP A 70 28.91 -7.24 -3.77
N SER A 71 27.89 -7.83 -4.40
CA SER A 71 26.98 -7.10 -5.28
C SER A 71 25.89 -6.32 -4.55
N ILE A 72 25.67 -6.56 -3.26
CA ILE A 72 24.60 -5.93 -2.47
C ILE A 72 25.20 -5.08 -1.35
N THR A 73 24.91 -3.79 -1.35
CA THR A 73 25.40 -2.84 -0.34
C THR A 73 24.32 -1.89 0.11
N LEU A 74 24.43 -1.38 1.34
CA LEU A 74 23.63 -0.26 1.80
C LEU A 74 24.36 1.04 1.53
N THR A 75 23.63 2.02 1.01
CA THR A 75 24.13 3.37 0.80
C THR A 75 23.15 4.36 1.41
N GLN A 76 23.64 5.51 1.82
CA GLN A 76 22.75 6.60 2.21
C GLN A 76 21.88 7.00 1.00
N ASN A 77 20.58 7.11 1.22
CA ASN A 77 19.66 7.59 0.20
C ASN A 77 19.91 9.09 -0.07
N ALA A 78 19.90 9.49 -1.33
CA ALA A 78 20.01 10.89 -1.75
C ALA A 78 18.85 11.76 -1.23
N PHE A 79 17.72 11.15 -0.88
CA PHE A 79 16.48 11.81 -0.46
C PHE A 79 16.27 11.87 1.06
N LYS A 80 17.31 11.60 1.87
CA LYS A 80 17.36 11.80 3.35
C LYS A 80 16.40 11.00 4.24
N ASP A 81 15.48 10.21 3.71
CA ASP A 81 14.45 9.54 4.54
C ASP A 81 14.83 8.16 5.11
N SER A 82 15.79 7.44 4.51
CA SER A 82 16.29 6.14 5.00
C SER A 82 17.53 5.69 4.22
N ASP A 83 18.16 4.56 4.54
CA ASP A 83 19.18 3.98 3.66
C ASP A 83 18.52 3.34 2.41
N ALA A 84 19.29 3.29 1.32
CA ALA A 84 18.92 2.65 0.07
C ALA A 84 19.72 1.35 -0.12
N LEU A 85 19.07 0.35 -0.71
CA LEU A 85 19.72 -0.87 -1.14
C LEU A 85 20.33 -0.63 -2.53
N LYS A 86 21.63 -0.84 -2.67
CA LYS A 86 22.35 -0.75 -3.94
C LYS A 86 22.73 -2.15 -4.40
N LEU A 87 22.21 -2.54 -5.57
CA LEU A 87 22.46 -3.80 -6.24
C LEU A 87 23.37 -3.54 -7.44
N SER A 88 24.54 -4.18 -7.46
CA SER A 88 25.50 -4.10 -8.54
C SER A 88 25.34 -5.31 -9.45
N HIS A 89 25.23 -5.06 -10.74
CA HIS A 89 25.12 -6.13 -11.73
C HIS A 89 26.52 -6.66 -12.09
N GLY A 90 26.56 -7.87 -12.66
CA GLY A 90 27.80 -8.54 -13.03
C GLY A 90 28.62 -7.78 -14.08
N GLN A 91 29.80 -8.32 -14.41
CA GLN A 91 30.80 -7.69 -15.29
C GLN A 91 30.31 -7.37 -16.73
N GLU A 92 29.16 -7.91 -17.15
CA GLU A 92 28.55 -7.60 -18.45
C GLU A 92 27.87 -6.22 -18.47
N GLU A 93 27.35 -5.76 -17.32
CA GLU A 93 26.63 -4.49 -17.16
C GLU A 93 27.50 -3.44 -16.45
N GLN A 94 28.71 -3.21 -16.98
CA GLN A 94 29.74 -2.37 -16.38
C GLN A 94 29.23 -1.01 -15.91
N GLY A 95 29.12 -0.86 -14.59
CA GLY A 95 28.78 0.39 -13.91
C GLY A 95 27.29 0.61 -13.65
N LEU A 96 26.40 -0.22 -14.21
CA LEU A 96 24.97 -0.14 -13.96
C LEU A 96 24.61 -0.75 -12.61
N VAL A 97 23.83 -0.01 -11.84
CA VAL A 97 23.39 -0.41 -10.50
C VAL A 97 21.90 -0.12 -10.33
N THR A 98 21.23 -0.95 -9.55
CA THR A 98 19.84 -0.74 -9.16
C THR A 98 19.81 -0.22 -7.73
N TYR A 99 19.22 0.95 -7.52
CA TYR A 99 18.90 1.47 -6.21
C TYR A 99 17.45 1.16 -5.87
N ILE A 100 17.22 0.54 -4.70
CA ILE A 100 15.89 0.35 -4.13
C ILE A 100 15.80 1.18 -2.85
N PHE A 101 14.82 2.08 -2.78
CA PHE A 101 14.69 3.00 -1.66
C PHE A 101 13.23 3.37 -1.39
N TYR A 102 12.96 3.83 -0.18
CA TYR A 102 11.68 4.41 0.20
C TYR A 102 11.74 5.93 0.08
N TYR A 103 10.69 6.51 -0.50
CA TYR A 103 10.51 7.96 -0.55
C TYR A 103 9.02 8.28 -0.71
N ASP A 104 8.54 9.27 0.03
CA ASP A 104 7.19 9.85 -0.10
C ASP A 104 6.03 8.81 -0.19
N GLY A 105 6.04 7.78 0.65
CA GLY A 105 4.98 6.78 0.67
C GLY A 105 5.08 5.68 -0.40
N TYR A 106 6.20 5.59 -1.13
CA TYR A 106 6.40 4.57 -2.16
C TYR A 106 7.77 3.89 -2.04
N LEU A 107 7.78 2.61 -2.42
CA LEU A 107 9.00 1.89 -2.77
C LEU A 107 9.37 2.25 -4.22
N TYR A 108 10.60 2.69 -4.44
CA TYR A 108 11.14 3.03 -5.75
C TYR A 108 12.26 2.09 -6.15
N GLU A 109 12.41 1.91 -7.48
CA GLU A 109 13.57 1.32 -8.14
C GLU A 109 14.20 2.35 -9.06
N CYS A 110 15.52 2.48 -9.05
CA CYS A 110 16.27 3.32 -9.99
C CYS A 110 17.43 2.53 -10.57
N TYR A 111 17.32 2.14 -11.84
CA TYR A 111 18.38 1.52 -12.60
C TYR A 111 19.21 2.60 -13.31
N THR A 112 20.45 2.80 -12.87
CA THR A 112 21.31 3.87 -13.38
C THR A 112 22.80 3.54 -13.19
N ASP A 113 23.65 4.14 -14.01
CA ASP A 113 25.11 4.18 -13.84
C ASP A 113 25.59 5.40 -13.03
N THR A 114 24.67 6.28 -12.64
CA THR A 114 24.94 7.50 -11.88
C THR A 114 24.29 7.49 -10.50
N LYS A 115 24.09 8.66 -9.90
CA LYS A 115 23.38 8.79 -8.61
C LYS A 115 21.88 8.66 -8.85
N PRO A 116 21.13 8.00 -7.93
CA PRO A 116 19.69 7.88 -8.07
C PRO A 116 19.03 9.26 -8.06
N SER A 117 18.09 9.46 -8.99
CA SER A 117 17.24 10.65 -9.08
C SER A 117 15.78 10.22 -9.19
N LEU A 118 14.84 11.02 -8.68
CA LEU A 118 13.42 10.66 -8.73
C LEU A 118 12.91 10.59 -10.18
N GLU A 119 13.48 11.38 -11.09
CA GLU A 119 13.14 11.37 -12.53
C GLU A 119 13.55 10.07 -13.23
N LEU A 120 14.61 9.42 -12.76
CA LEU A 120 15.09 8.13 -13.26
C LEU A 120 14.53 6.95 -12.46
N SER A 121 13.64 7.21 -11.50
CA SER A 121 13.10 6.19 -10.59
C SER A 121 11.69 5.79 -11.00
N THR A 122 11.40 4.49 -10.86
CA THR A 122 10.08 3.91 -11.11
C THR A 122 9.44 3.54 -9.77
N PRO A 123 8.22 4.03 -9.45
CA PRO A 123 7.50 3.60 -8.27
C PRO A 123 7.04 2.14 -8.45
N ILE A 124 7.34 1.30 -7.47
CA ILE A 124 6.96 -0.12 -7.45
C ILE A 124 5.62 -0.29 -6.76
N VAL A 125 5.50 0.21 -5.52
CA VAL A 125 4.30 0.01 -4.70
C VAL A 125 4.20 1.06 -3.59
N LYS A 126 2.98 1.42 -3.20
CA LYS A 126 2.71 2.34 -2.10
C LYS A 126 2.87 1.63 -0.75
N LEU A 127 3.55 2.26 0.21
CA LEU A 127 3.81 1.75 1.56
C LEU A 127 3.53 2.83 2.61
N ASP A 128 3.08 2.41 3.79
CA ASP A 128 2.86 3.32 4.91
C ASP A 128 4.20 3.82 5.50
N GLY A 129 5.24 2.98 5.49
CA GLY A 129 6.61 3.36 5.82
C GLY A 129 7.61 2.21 5.63
N MET A 130 8.86 2.53 5.31
CA MET A 130 9.93 1.53 5.20
C MET A 130 11.30 2.11 5.56
N THR A 131 12.07 1.36 6.34
CA THR A 131 13.47 1.63 6.67
C THR A 131 14.32 0.41 6.36
N ILE A 132 15.54 0.64 5.88
CA ILE A 132 16.50 -0.42 5.59
C ILE A 132 17.71 -0.22 6.50
N SER A 133 18.23 -1.31 7.07
CA SER A 133 19.41 -1.31 7.92
C SER A 133 20.20 -2.62 7.77
N SER A 134 21.46 -2.64 8.20
CA SER A 134 22.27 -3.86 8.28
C SER A 134 22.62 -4.18 9.73
N GLU A 135 22.44 -5.42 10.14
CA GLU A 135 22.99 -5.92 11.40
C GLU A 135 24.48 -6.25 11.19
N LYS A 136 25.36 -5.63 11.98
CA LYS A 136 26.81 -5.83 11.90
C LYS A 136 27.23 -7.25 12.33
N GLU A 137 26.42 -7.91 13.16
CA GLU A 137 26.63 -9.28 13.61
C GLU A 137 25.83 -10.22 12.69
N GLY A 138 26.50 -10.79 11.68
CA GLY A 138 25.92 -11.90 10.88
C GLY A 138 25.57 -11.59 9.42
N GLY A 139 25.88 -10.39 8.90
CA GLY A 139 25.68 -10.09 7.46
C GLY A 139 24.22 -10.05 7.03
N LEU A 140 23.31 -9.75 7.96
CA LEU A 140 21.87 -9.69 7.73
C LEU A 140 21.46 -8.29 7.30
N ILE A 141 20.70 -8.21 6.20
CA ILE A 141 19.94 -7.01 5.83
C ILE A 141 18.58 -7.09 6.52
N VAL A 142 18.22 -6.04 7.25
CA VAL A 142 16.95 -5.92 7.95
C VAL A 142 16.16 -4.77 7.33
N ILE A 143 14.99 -5.10 6.81
CA ILE A 143 14.05 -4.14 6.26
C ILE A 143 12.85 -4.10 7.20
N THR A 144 12.59 -2.94 7.78
CA THR A 144 11.48 -2.71 8.70
C THR A 144 10.40 -1.93 7.97
N TYR A 145 9.19 -2.49 7.94
CA TYR A 145 8.02 -1.86 7.36
C TYR A 145 7.10 -1.36 8.48
N ASN A 146 6.69 -0.10 8.39
CA ASN A 146 5.62 0.44 9.23
C ASN A 146 4.30 0.16 8.50
N HIS A 147 3.32 -0.40 9.20
CA HIS A 147 2.04 -0.76 8.60
C HIS A 147 0.87 -0.57 9.58
N LEU A 148 -0.28 -0.14 9.07
CA LEU A 148 -1.49 0.08 9.88
C LEU A 148 -2.43 -1.14 9.83
N LEU A 149 -2.35 -2.00 10.85
CA LEU A 149 -3.27 -3.13 11.03
C LEU A 149 -4.38 -2.78 12.02
N ASN A 150 -5.64 -2.77 11.56
CA ASN A 150 -6.81 -2.48 12.40
C ASN A 150 -6.69 -1.16 13.22
N HIS A 151 -6.22 -0.09 12.59
CA HIS A 151 -5.96 1.21 13.23
C HIS A 151 -4.87 1.21 14.31
N LYS A 152 -3.98 0.21 14.30
CA LYS A 152 -2.77 0.19 15.11
C LYS A 152 -1.56 0.12 14.20
N GLU A 153 -0.56 0.94 14.50
CA GLU A 153 0.75 0.82 13.88
C GLU A 153 1.41 -0.48 14.36
N VAL A 154 1.91 -1.24 13.39
CA VAL A 154 2.66 -2.46 13.59
C VAL A 154 3.92 -2.36 12.74
N GLU A 155 5.06 -2.62 13.37
CA GLU A 155 6.33 -2.78 12.67
C GLU A 155 6.51 -4.24 12.28
N ILE A 156 6.91 -4.47 11.03
CA ILE A 156 7.17 -5.80 10.50
C ILE A 156 8.60 -5.83 9.98
N ASP A 157 9.42 -6.69 10.58
CA ASP A 157 10.80 -6.90 10.18
C ASP A 157 10.93 -8.04 9.18
N GLN A 158 11.50 -7.75 8.03
CA GLN A 158 12.01 -8.73 7.08
C GLN A 158 13.52 -8.84 7.23
N ARG A 159 13.99 -9.99 7.70
CA ARG A 159 15.42 -10.31 7.83
C ARG A 159 15.87 -11.18 6.67
N ILE A 160 16.93 -10.77 5.97
CA ILE A 160 17.45 -11.45 4.79
C ILE A 160 18.96 -11.68 4.99
N ALA A 161 19.36 -12.95 4.94
CA ALA A 161 20.78 -13.33 4.94
C ALA A 161 21.31 -13.33 3.51
N LEU A 162 22.45 -12.66 3.31
CA LEU A 162 23.21 -12.76 2.07
C LEU A 162 23.97 -14.08 2.07
N ARG A 163 23.98 -14.81 0.95
CA ARG A 163 24.65 -16.13 0.89
C ARG A 163 26.16 -16.01 0.82
N THR A 164 26.67 -14.80 0.64
CA THR A 164 28.08 -14.53 0.38
C THR A 164 28.85 -14.25 1.67
N GLY A 165 28.91 -15.24 2.55
CA GLY A 165 29.59 -15.16 3.84
C GLY A 165 30.21 -16.48 4.31
N ASP A 166 30.62 -17.34 3.37
CA ASP A 166 31.44 -18.55 3.61
C ASP A 166 32.73 -18.50 2.77
#